data_AF-A0A925NLS0-F1
#
_entry.id   AF-A0A925NLS0-F1
#
_cell.length_a   1.000
_cell.length_b   1.000
_cell.length_c   1.000
_cell.angle_alpha   90.00
_cell.angle_beta   90.00
_cell.angle_gamma   90.00
#
_symmetry.space_group_name_H-M   'P 1'
#
loop_
_entity.id
_entity.type
_entity.pdbx_description
1 polymer ?
#
loop_
_entity_poly.entity_id
_entity_poly.type
_entity_poly.pdbx_seq_one_letter_code
_entity_poly.pdbx_strand_id
1 'polypeptide(L)'
;RRSQPAEKSLSFKPGSLLTILPLTRVSSMRVKNAFVVGTESTTMLTGERLRQVFKLPSSIFNVSFEDNQYVFAGRGFGHGLGMSQYGAKTLAESGYNAAQILAYYYRDVSVEYLNRSPGI
;
A
#
# COMPACT_ATOMS: atom_id res chain seq x y z
N ARG A 1 -28.05 -9.16 -11.99
CA ARG A 1 -27.17 -9.36 -10.80
C ARG A 1 -25.73 -9.10 -11.27
N ARG A 2 -25.24 -7.85 -11.18
CA ARG A 2 -23.88 -7.47 -11.63
C ARG A 2 -22.90 -7.83 -10.52
N SER A 3 -22.03 -8.80 -10.78
CA SER A 3 -20.91 -9.13 -9.88
C SER A 3 -19.97 -7.93 -9.79
N GLN A 4 -19.68 -7.49 -8.57
CA GLN A 4 -18.70 -6.43 -8.32
C GLN A 4 -17.29 -6.95 -8.69
N PRO A 5 -16.41 -6.11 -9.28
CA PRO A 5 -15.08 -6.51 -9.76
C PRO A 5 -14.16 -7.18 -8.71
N ALA A 6 -14.46 -7.02 -7.41
CA ALA A 6 -13.63 -7.48 -6.30
C ALA A 6 -13.72 -9.00 -6.02
N GLU A 7 -14.78 -9.69 -6.46
CA GLU A 7 -15.00 -11.11 -6.10
C GLU A 7 -13.99 -12.06 -6.75
N LYS A 8 -13.34 -11.67 -7.87
CA LYS A 8 -12.54 -12.59 -8.68
C LYS A 8 -11.10 -12.80 -8.21
N SER A 9 -10.65 -12.16 -7.12
CA SER A 9 -9.24 -12.22 -6.69
C SER A 9 -9.02 -12.63 -5.23
N LEU A 10 -10.08 -12.89 -4.46
CA LEU A 10 -9.98 -13.34 -3.08
C LEU A 10 -10.02 -14.87 -3.03
N SER A 11 -9.06 -15.50 -2.33
CA SER A 11 -9.13 -16.94 -1.97
C SER A 11 -10.26 -17.24 -0.97
N PHE A 12 -10.98 -16.21 -0.56
CA PHE A 12 -12.07 -16.17 0.39
C PHE A 12 -13.34 -15.68 -0.32
N LYS A 13 -14.47 -16.33 -0.07
CA LYS A 13 -15.76 -16.01 -0.68
C LYS A 13 -16.68 -15.35 0.37
N PRO A 14 -16.72 -14.01 0.46
CA PRO A 14 -17.57 -13.32 1.44
C PRO A 14 -19.07 -13.46 1.17
N GLY A 15 -19.50 -13.92 -0.01
CA GLY A 15 -20.82 -13.58 -0.52
C GLY A 15 -20.88 -12.10 -0.88
N SER A 16 -22.00 -11.43 -0.62
CA SER A 16 -22.08 -9.97 -0.81
C SER A 16 -21.29 -9.27 0.29
N LEU A 17 -20.44 -8.32 -0.08
CA LEU A 17 -19.72 -7.49 0.89
C LEU A 17 -20.72 -6.68 1.72
N LEU A 18 -20.57 -6.73 3.04
CA LEU A 18 -21.37 -5.94 3.99
C LEU A 18 -20.56 -4.78 4.53
N THR A 19 -19.32 -5.02 4.96
CA THR A 19 -18.42 -3.96 5.41
C THR A 19 -16.96 -4.38 5.37
N ILE A 20 -16.08 -3.39 5.38
CA ILE A 20 -14.65 -3.55 5.63
C ILE A 20 -14.31 -2.64 6.82
N LEU A 21 -13.67 -3.21 7.84
CA LEU A 21 -13.34 -2.49 9.07
C LEU A 21 -11.83 -2.52 9.29
N PRO A 22 -11.09 -1.47 8.92
CA PRO A 22 -9.68 -1.32 9.29
C PRO A 22 -9.51 -1.35 10.82
N LEU A 23 -8.72 -2.29 11.34
CA LEU A 23 -8.58 -2.50 12.79
C LEU A 23 -7.31 -1.85 13.33
N THR A 24 -6.19 -2.14 12.68
CA THR A 24 -4.87 -1.71 13.15
C THR A 24 -4.11 -1.08 12.01
N ARG A 25 -3.25 -0.13 12.36
CA ARG A 25 -2.36 0.55 11.43
C ARG A 25 -0.94 0.44 11.95
N VAL A 26 0.02 0.41 11.03
CA VAL A 26 1.44 0.63 11.38
C VAL A 26 1.72 2.13 11.55
N SER A 27 2.91 2.49 12.03
CA SER A 27 3.32 3.89 12.23
C SER A 27 3.19 4.76 10.99
N SER A 28 3.33 4.20 9.78
CA SER A 28 3.10 4.89 8.50
C SER A 28 1.63 5.10 8.14
N MET A 29 0.70 4.80 9.05
CA MET A 29 -0.76 4.85 8.88
C MET A 29 -1.34 3.85 7.88
N ARG A 30 -0.51 3.00 7.27
CA ARG A 30 -0.97 1.88 6.44
C ARG A 30 -1.78 0.91 7.29
N VAL A 31 -2.92 0.48 6.77
CA VAL A 31 -3.74 -0.56 7.37
C VAL A 31 -2.90 -1.83 7.45
N LYS A 32 -2.72 -2.34 8.67
CA LYS A 32 -2.06 -3.63 8.91
C LYS A 32 -3.08 -4.73 8.68
N ASN A 33 -4.17 -4.71 9.44
CA ASN A 33 -5.26 -5.69 9.40
C ASN A 33 -6.62 -5.00 9.32
N ALA A 34 -7.56 -5.63 8.61
CA ALA A 34 -8.95 -5.24 8.53
C ALA A 34 -9.86 -6.46 8.53
N PHE A 35 -11.03 -6.36 9.16
CA PHE A 35 -12.10 -7.34 8.93
C PHE A 35 -12.78 -7.06 7.59
N VAL A 36 -13.05 -8.12 6.86
CA VAL A 36 -13.90 -8.13 5.68
C VAL A 36 -15.10 -8.99 6.03
N VAL A 37 -16.25 -8.35 6.16
CA VAL A 37 -17.51 -8.98 6.55
C VAL A 37 -18.37 -9.08 5.31
N GLY A 38 -18.77 -10.29 4.95
CA GLY A 38 -19.77 -10.53 3.92
C GLY A 38 -20.94 -11.35 4.46
N THR A 39 -21.94 -11.56 3.61
CA THR A 39 -23.16 -12.31 3.95
C THR A 39 -22.93 -13.78 4.28
N GLU A 40 -21.87 -14.37 3.75
CA GLU A 40 -21.57 -15.81 3.93
C GLU A 40 -20.46 -16.05 4.94
N SER A 41 -19.57 -15.08 5.16
CA SER A 41 -18.42 -15.25 6.03
C SER A 41 -17.74 -13.94 6.41
N THR A 42 -16.94 -13.98 7.47
CA THR A 42 -16.04 -12.90 7.89
C THR A 42 -14.60 -13.41 7.88
N THR A 43 -13.67 -12.61 7.39
CA THR A 43 -12.24 -12.91 7.45
C THR A 43 -11.43 -11.69 7.81
N MET A 44 -10.20 -11.90 8.27
CA MET A 44 -9.22 -10.84 8.48
C MET A 44 -8.23 -10.82 7.32
N LEU A 45 -8.13 -9.69 6.63
CA LEU A 45 -7.14 -9.50 5.57
C LEU A 45 -6.15 -8.40 5.95
N THR A 46 -4.96 -8.47 5.34
CA THR A 46 -4.00 -7.38 5.44
C THR A 46 -4.39 -6.20 4.57
N GLY A 47 -3.97 -4.99 4.93
CA GLY A 47 -4.20 -3.81 4.09
C GLY A 47 -3.52 -3.90 2.73
N GLU A 48 -2.39 -4.60 2.61
CA GLU A 48 -1.73 -4.85 1.32
C GLU A 48 -2.55 -5.80 0.44
N ARG A 49 -3.16 -6.83 1.02
CA ARG A 49 -4.06 -7.72 0.27
C ARG A 49 -5.27 -6.95 -0.25
N LEU A 50 -5.88 -6.12 0.59
CA LEU A 50 -7.00 -5.26 0.20
C LEU A 50 -6.61 -4.29 -0.91
N ARG A 51 -5.44 -3.65 -0.79
CA ARG A 51 -4.89 -2.78 -1.83
C ARG A 51 -4.78 -3.49 -3.18
N GLN A 52 -4.29 -4.73 -3.21
CA GLN A 52 -4.17 -5.50 -4.45
C GLN A 52 -5.53 -5.88 -5.04
N VAL A 53 -6.44 -6.38 -4.21
CA VAL A 53 -7.79 -6.82 -4.60
C VAL A 53 -8.61 -5.67 -5.19
N PHE A 54 -8.60 -4.53 -4.50
CA PHE A 54 -9.34 -3.32 -4.90
C PHE A 54 -8.52 -2.38 -5.80
N LYS A 55 -7.30 -2.79 -6.20
CA LYS A 55 -6.36 -2.00 -7.02
C LYS A 55 -6.14 -0.58 -6.51
N LEU A 56 -6.04 -0.43 -5.19
CA LEU A 56 -5.86 0.87 -4.55
C LEU A 56 -4.43 1.39 -4.75
N PRO A 57 -4.23 2.73 -4.80
CA PRO A 57 -2.90 3.33 -4.90
C PRO A 57 -1.96 2.92 -3.76
N SER A 58 -2.49 2.79 -2.54
CA SER A 58 -1.73 2.44 -1.33
C SER A 58 -2.60 1.67 -0.33
N SER A 59 -1.99 1.20 0.76
CA SER A 59 -2.68 0.62 1.92
C SER A 59 -3.03 1.68 2.99
N ILE A 60 -2.89 2.98 2.68
CA ILE A 60 -3.36 4.08 3.52
C ILE A 60 -4.74 4.49 3.00
N PHE A 61 -5.77 3.84 3.52
CA PHE A 61 -7.16 4.18 3.21
C PHE A 61 -8.05 4.10 4.44
N ASN A 62 -9.17 4.80 4.37
CA ASN A 62 -10.41 4.57 5.11
C ASN A 62 -11.45 4.05 4.10
N VAL A 63 -12.49 3.42 4.62
CA VAL A 63 -13.61 2.93 3.80
C VAL A 63 -14.92 3.39 4.41
N SER A 64 -15.82 3.89 3.58
CA SER A 64 -17.20 4.25 3.93
C SER A 64 -18.17 3.62 2.93
N PHE A 65 -19.45 3.55 3.30
CA PHE A 65 -20.51 3.10 2.42
C PHE A 65 -21.50 4.24 2.20
N GLU A 66 -21.50 4.78 0.99
CA GLU A 66 -22.22 6.00 0.62
C GLU A 66 -22.82 5.75 -0.77
N ASP A 67 -24.05 6.22 -1.01
CA ASP A 67 -24.75 6.08 -2.29
C ASP A 67 -24.74 4.66 -2.90
N ASN A 68 -24.91 3.66 -2.03
CA ASN A 68 -24.90 2.24 -2.38
C ASN A 68 -23.55 1.76 -2.99
N GLN A 69 -22.46 2.44 -2.65
CA GLN A 69 -21.10 2.14 -3.08
C GLN A 69 -20.11 2.16 -1.90
N TYR A 70 -19.05 1.36 -2.00
CA TYR A 70 -17.92 1.46 -1.09
C TYR A 70 -16.94 2.52 -1.60
N VAL A 71 -16.71 3.54 -0.78
CA VAL A 71 -15.78 4.63 -1.09
C VAL A 71 -14.50 4.41 -0.31
N PHE A 72 -13.38 4.30 -1.02
CA PHE A 72 -12.05 4.25 -0.44
C PHE A 72 -11.37 5.61 -0.54
N ALA A 73 -11.17 6.27 0.60
CA ALA A 73 -10.48 7.55 0.68
C ALA A 73 -9.11 7.36 1.35
N GLY A 74 -8.04 7.86 0.71
CA GLY A 74 -6.68 7.55 1.13
C GLY A 74 -5.62 8.47 0.55
N ARG A 75 -4.35 8.17 0.83
CA ARG A 75 -3.21 8.96 0.33
C ARG A 75 -2.00 8.10 -0.01
N GLY A 76 -1.09 8.69 -0.77
CA GLY A 76 0.16 8.06 -1.19
C GLY A 76 -0.03 7.04 -2.29
N PHE A 77 1.09 6.63 -2.88
CA PHE A 77 1.15 5.68 -3.99
C PHE A 77 2.29 4.68 -3.74
N GLY A 78 2.03 3.39 -3.95
CA GLY A 78 3.02 2.33 -3.79
C GLY A 78 2.98 1.64 -2.42
N HIS A 79 3.93 0.71 -2.23
CA HIS A 79 4.01 -0.17 -1.06
C HIS A 79 4.57 0.54 0.19
N GLY A 80 5.28 1.66 0.02
CA GLY A 80 5.77 2.49 1.13
C GLY A 80 6.91 1.90 1.93
N LEU A 81 7.79 1.16 1.27
CA LEU A 81 9.06 0.69 1.84
C LEU A 81 10.21 1.38 1.11
N GLY A 82 11.25 1.76 1.85
CA GLY A 82 12.44 2.42 1.30
C GLY A 82 12.17 3.87 0.88
N MET A 83 12.63 4.23 -0.32
CA MET A 83 12.65 5.60 -0.82
C MET A 83 11.31 6.05 -1.41
N SER A 84 10.84 7.23 -0.98
CA SER A 84 9.78 7.95 -1.70
C SER A 84 10.39 8.70 -2.88
N GLN A 85 10.02 8.36 -4.11
CA GLN A 85 10.52 9.04 -5.31
C GLN A 85 10.19 10.53 -5.32
N TYR A 86 8.98 10.90 -4.89
CA TYR A 86 8.59 12.31 -4.76
C TYR A 86 9.39 13.02 -3.67
N GLY A 87 9.63 12.37 -2.53
CA GLY A 87 10.45 12.98 -1.47
C GLY A 87 11.92 13.10 -1.87
N ALA A 88 12.47 12.11 -2.60
CA ALA A 88 13.79 12.18 -3.20
C ALA A 88 13.91 13.36 -4.19
N LYS A 89 12.90 13.58 -5.03
CA LYS A 89 12.82 14.76 -5.90
C LYS A 89 12.86 16.06 -5.09
N THR A 90 12.03 16.19 -4.05
CA THR A 90 12.01 17.40 -3.21
C THR A 90 13.35 17.64 -2.51
N LEU A 91 14.02 16.59 -2.03
CA LEU A 91 15.36 16.71 -1.45
C LEU A 91 16.39 17.15 -2.51
N ALA A 92 16.33 16.61 -3.73
CA ALA A 92 17.20 17.04 -4.83
C ALA A 92 16.95 18.51 -5.21
N GLU A 93 15.69 18.93 -5.28
CA GLU A 93 15.29 20.34 -5.49
C GLU A 93 15.77 21.25 -4.35
N SER A 94 15.96 20.69 -3.15
CA SER A 94 16.53 21.38 -1.99
C SER A 94 18.07 21.31 -1.94
N GLY A 95 18.73 20.80 -3.00
CA GLY A 95 20.18 20.78 -3.14
C GLY A 95 20.89 19.53 -2.61
N TYR A 96 20.17 18.51 -2.16
CA TYR A 96 20.77 17.26 -1.69
C TYR A 96 21.29 16.44 -2.87
N ASN A 97 22.48 15.86 -2.73
CA ASN A 97 23.02 14.93 -3.72
C ASN A 97 22.46 13.49 -3.53
N ALA A 98 22.71 12.63 -4.51
CA ALA A 98 22.19 11.25 -4.51
C ALA A 98 22.59 10.44 -3.26
N ALA A 99 23.83 10.56 -2.79
CA ALA A 99 24.32 9.84 -1.61
C ALA A 99 23.61 10.30 -0.33
N GLN A 100 23.40 11.62 -0.17
CA GLN A 100 22.66 12.17 0.96
C GLN A 100 21.19 11.75 0.94
N ILE A 101 20.56 11.72 -0.24
CA ILE A 101 19.17 11.26 -0.40
C ILE A 101 19.06 9.77 -0.03
N LEU A 102 20.00 8.93 -0.49
CA LEU A 102 20.03 7.51 -0.13
C LEU A 102 20.19 7.33 1.39
N ALA A 103 21.13 8.04 2.01
CA ALA A 103 21.36 7.98 3.46
C ALA A 103 20.15 8.46 4.29
N TYR A 104 19.31 9.36 3.75
CA TYR A 104 18.07 9.77 4.39
C TYR A 104 17.04 8.63 4.47
N TYR A 105 16.90 7.84 3.40
CA TYR A 105 15.89 6.78 3.31
C TYR A 105 16.37 5.42 3.81
N TYR A 106 17.67 5.14 3.69
CA TYR A 106 18.29 3.88 4.05
C TYR A 106 19.33 4.15 5.13
N ARG A 107 18.99 3.78 6.36
CA ARG A 107 19.92 3.88 7.49
C ARG A 107 20.90 2.74 7.46
N ASP A 108 22.11 2.98 7.96
CA ASP A 108 23.15 1.97 8.13
C ASP A 108 23.57 1.27 6.82
N VAL A 109 23.58 2.02 5.70
CA VAL A 109 24.08 1.56 4.40
C VAL A 109 25.31 2.35 3.96
N SER A 110 26.20 1.71 3.21
CA SER A 110 27.28 2.37 2.46
C SER A 110 26.90 2.50 0.98
N VAL A 111 27.41 3.54 0.33
CA VAL A 111 27.32 3.71 -1.13
C VAL A 111 28.70 3.39 -1.70
N GLU A 112 28.75 2.40 -2.58
CA GLU A 112 30.00 1.95 -3.21
C GLU A 112 29.90 2.01 -4.73
N TYR A 113 31.01 2.32 -5.37
CA TYR A 113 31.13 2.18 -6.81
C TYR A 113 31.33 0.70 -7.14
N LEU A 114 30.50 0.17 -8.04
CA LEU A 114 30.74 -1.15 -8.59
C LEU A 114 32.01 -1.07 -9.46
N ASN A 115 33.11 -1.60 -8.94
CA ASN A 115 34.27 -1.91 -9.76
C ASN A 115 33.82 -3.00 -10.74
N ARG A 116 33.53 -2.61 -11.99
CA ARG A 116 33.32 -3.60 -13.05
C ARG A 116 34.58 -4.46 -13.10
N SER A 117 34.45 -5.75 -12.79
CA SER A 117 35.53 -6.69 -13.07
C SER A 117 35.92 -6.57 -14.54
N PRO A 118 37.22 -6.46 -14.89
CA PRO A 118 37.63 -6.55 -16.28
C PRO A 118 37.35 -7.97 -16.75
N GLY A 119 36.28 -8.20 -17.52
CA GLY A 119 35.94 -9.55 -17.97
C GLY A 119 34.55 -9.84 -18.53
N ILE A 120 33.80 -8.83 -19.01
CA ILE A 120 32.72 -9.02 -19.99
C ILE A 120 32.80 -7.92 -21.04
#